data_AF-A0A7K5NAX4-F1
#
_entry.id   AF-A0A7K5NAX4-F1
#
_cell.length_a   1.000
_cell.length_b   1.000
_cell.length_c   1.000
_cell.angle_alpha   90.00
_cell.angle_beta   90.00
_cell.angle_gamma   90.00
#
_symmetry.space_group_name_H-M   'P 1'
#
loop_
_entity.id
_entity.type
_entity.pdbx_description
1 polymer ?
#
loop_
_entity_poly.entity_id
_entity_poly.type
_entity_poly.pdbx_seq_one_letter_code
_entity_poly.pdbx_strand_id
1 'polypeptide(L)'
;AVQLTPRRWLNLQEYQSKKLMADHGVTVQRFFVADSANDALEAAQRLKAKEIVLKAQILAGGRGKGIFNSGLKGGVHLTKDPKIVEQLAKQMIGYNLSTKQTPKDGVTVKKVMVAEALNISRETYFAILMDRACNGPVMVGSPQGGVDIEEVAATSPELIFKEEIDIFEGIKDHQALQMAKNLGFKGPLQQQAADQIKKLYHLFLKIDATQVEVNPFGETPEGQVVCFDAKINFDDNAEFRQKEIFAMDDKSENEPIENEAAKYDLKYIGLDGNIACFVNGAGLAMATCDIISLNGGKPANFLDLGGGVKEAQVYQAFKLLTADPKVEAILVNIFGGIVNCAIIANGITKACRELELKVPLVVRLEGTNVHEAQRILNESGLPITSANDLEDAAKKAVASVAKK
;
A
#
# COMPACT_ATOMS: atom_id res chain seq x y z
N ALA A 1 -27.05 6.20 -4.43
CA ALA A 1 -26.04 5.16 -4.21
C ALA A 1 -24.85 5.81 -3.51
N VAL A 2 -24.41 5.30 -2.37
CA VAL A 2 -23.17 5.78 -1.72
C VAL A 2 -22.03 5.41 -2.66
N GLN A 3 -21.40 6.41 -3.27
CA GLN A 3 -20.26 6.20 -4.15
C GLN A 3 -19.07 5.87 -3.24
N LEU A 4 -18.77 4.57 -3.11
CA LEU A 4 -17.60 4.10 -2.37
C LEU A 4 -16.37 4.52 -3.17
N THR A 5 -15.55 5.38 -2.56
CA THR A 5 -14.38 6.01 -3.16
C THR A 5 -13.16 5.17 -2.79
N PRO A 6 -12.49 4.47 -3.73
CA PRO A 6 -11.35 3.62 -3.39
C PRO A 6 -10.21 4.46 -2.80
N ARG A 7 -9.76 4.10 -1.59
CA ARG A 7 -8.62 4.71 -0.89
C ARG A 7 -7.34 3.92 -1.24
N ARG A 8 -6.20 4.37 -0.70
CA ARG A 8 -4.91 3.66 -0.70
C ARG A 8 -4.53 3.43 0.78
N TRP A 9 -3.71 2.44 1.13
CA TRP A 9 -4.10 1.06 1.43
C TRP A 9 -3.75 0.82 2.91
N LEU A 10 -4.55 0.07 3.64
CA LEU A 10 -4.09 -0.46 4.93
C LEU A 10 -2.96 -1.47 4.71
N ASN A 11 -1.77 -1.16 5.24
CA ASN A 11 -0.68 -2.12 5.33
C ASN A 11 -0.43 -2.45 6.80
N LEU A 12 -0.50 -3.73 7.13
CA LEU A 12 -0.15 -4.21 8.46
C LEU A 12 1.33 -4.60 8.51
N GLN A 13 1.98 -4.21 9.60
CA GLN A 13 3.31 -4.71 9.98
C GLN A 13 3.25 -6.24 10.18
N GLU A 14 4.37 -6.94 10.01
CA GLU A 14 4.45 -8.40 10.14
C GLU A 14 3.81 -8.91 11.45
N TYR A 15 4.08 -8.24 12.58
CA TYR A 15 3.51 -8.63 13.87
C TYR A 15 1.98 -8.49 13.94
N GLN A 16 1.40 -7.50 13.27
CA GLN A 16 -0.05 -7.27 13.25
C GLN A 16 -0.73 -8.35 12.42
N SER A 17 -0.19 -8.63 11.23
CA SER A 17 -0.64 -9.73 10.37
C SER A 17 -0.56 -11.07 11.11
N LYS A 18 0.56 -11.37 11.77
CA LYS A 18 0.73 -12.62 12.53
C LYS A 18 -0.22 -12.72 13.72
N LYS A 19 -0.44 -11.62 14.45
CA LYS A 19 -1.43 -11.61 15.54
C LYS A 19 -2.82 -11.91 15.00
N LEU A 20 -3.21 -11.25 13.92
CA LEU A 20 -4.51 -11.44 13.28
C LEU A 20 -4.70 -12.88 12.82
N MET A 21 -3.66 -13.49 12.23
CA MET A 21 -3.64 -14.90 11.85
C MET A 21 -3.78 -15.83 13.06
N ALA A 22 -2.99 -15.61 14.12
CA ALA A 22 -3.01 -16.42 15.34
C ALA A 22 -4.38 -16.38 16.04
N ASP A 23 -4.99 -15.19 16.14
CA ASP A 23 -6.32 -15.00 16.73
C ASP A 23 -7.43 -15.74 15.95
N HIS A 24 -7.14 -16.15 14.71
CA HIS A 24 -8.02 -16.95 13.84
C HIS A 24 -7.57 -18.41 13.70
N GLY A 25 -6.69 -18.88 14.59
CA GLY A 25 -6.27 -20.28 14.68
C GLY A 25 -5.25 -20.72 13.63
N VAL A 26 -4.71 -19.78 12.85
CA VAL A 26 -3.61 -20.04 11.92
C VAL A 26 -2.32 -20.16 12.72
N THR A 27 -1.53 -21.20 12.42
CA THR A 27 -0.27 -21.48 13.09
C THR A 27 0.81 -20.51 12.61
N VAL A 28 1.27 -19.65 13.49
CA VAL A 28 2.40 -18.74 13.30
C VAL A 28 3.47 -19.00 14.37
N GLN A 29 4.68 -18.47 14.16
CA GLN A 29 5.72 -18.48 15.19
C GLN A 29 5.21 -17.81 16.47
N ARG A 30 5.57 -18.32 17.65
CA ARG A 30 5.37 -17.57 18.90
C ARG A 30 6.24 -16.31 18.89
N PHE A 31 5.64 -15.17 19.19
CA PHE A 31 6.35 -13.89 19.19
C PHE A 31 5.81 -12.91 20.23
N PHE A 32 6.63 -11.90 20.51
CA PHE A 32 6.26 -10.69 21.21
C PHE A 32 6.77 -9.48 20.43
N VAL A 33 6.27 -8.30 20.78
CA VAL A 33 6.68 -7.03 20.18
C VAL A 33 7.23 -6.16 21.29
N ALA A 34 8.31 -5.45 20.98
CA ALA A 34 8.98 -4.55 21.90
C ALA A 34 9.19 -3.18 21.24
N ASP A 35 9.01 -2.12 22.02
CA ASP A 35 9.30 -0.73 21.67
C ASP A 35 10.48 -0.15 22.48
N SER A 36 11.11 -0.97 23.34
CA SER A 36 12.38 -0.67 23.97
C SER A 36 13.32 -1.89 23.96
N ALA A 37 14.62 -1.64 24.17
CA ALA A 37 15.61 -2.71 24.27
C ALA A 37 15.35 -3.63 25.48
N ASN A 38 14.91 -3.06 26.60
CA ASN A 38 14.57 -3.83 27.80
C ASN A 38 13.33 -4.72 27.57
N ASP A 39 12.30 -4.21 26.89
CA ASP A 39 11.13 -5.02 26.54
C ASP A 39 11.50 -6.16 25.58
N ALA A 40 12.45 -5.92 24.67
CA ALA A 40 12.97 -6.96 23.79
C ALA A 40 13.72 -8.07 24.56
N LEU A 41 14.47 -7.70 25.60
CA LEU A 41 15.12 -8.65 26.51
C LEU A 41 14.08 -9.50 27.27
N GLU A 42 13.09 -8.84 27.85
CA GLU A 42 12.02 -9.55 28.58
C GLU A 42 11.23 -10.48 27.66
N ALA A 43 10.89 -10.02 26.46
CA ALA A 43 10.26 -10.84 25.43
C ALA A 43 11.07 -12.09 25.08
N ALA A 44 12.38 -11.92 24.85
CA ALA A 44 13.30 -13.02 24.57
C ALA A 44 13.34 -14.06 25.70
N GLN A 45 13.36 -13.61 26.97
CA GLN A 45 13.35 -14.48 28.14
C GLN A 45 11.99 -15.21 28.31
N ARG A 46 10.88 -14.52 28.00
CA ARG A 46 9.52 -15.09 28.09
C ARG A 46 9.29 -16.20 27.06
N LEU A 47 9.84 -16.08 25.84
CA LEU A 47 9.67 -17.09 24.78
C LEU A 47 10.21 -18.47 25.18
N LYS A 48 11.31 -18.50 25.95
CA LYS A 48 12.05 -19.73 26.30
C LYS A 48 12.35 -20.60 25.08
N ALA A 49 12.64 -19.96 23.95
CA ALA A 49 12.95 -20.63 22.69
C ALA A 49 14.43 -21.06 22.66
N LYS A 50 14.73 -22.14 21.92
CA LYS A 50 16.12 -22.62 21.72
C LYS A 50 16.95 -21.62 20.90
N GLU A 51 16.28 -20.93 19.99
CA GLU A 51 16.83 -19.88 19.14
C GLU A 51 15.75 -18.83 18.92
N ILE A 52 16.17 -17.58 18.80
CA ILE A 52 15.32 -16.40 18.75
C ILE A 52 15.66 -15.64 17.48
N VAL A 53 14.63 -15.18 16.77
CA VAL A 53 14.75 -14.23 15.67
C VAL A 53 14.28 -12.85 16.12
N LEU A 54 15.13 -11.85 15.93
CA LEU A 54 14.82 -10.44 16.13
C LEU A 54 14.59 -9.80 14.76
N LYS A 55 13.42 -9.19 14.54
CA LYS A 55 13.05 -8.56 13.28
C LYS A 55 12.60 -7.12 13.47
N ALA A 56 13.23 -6.19 12.76
CA ALA A 56 12.74 -4.83 12.63
C ALA A 56 11.33 -4.80 12.00
N GLN A 57 10.44 -4.01 12.58
CA GLN A 57 9.09 -3.81 12.05
C GLN A 57 9.07 -2.53 11.23
N ILE A 58 9.14 -2.71 9.91
CA ILE A 58 8.84 -1.72 8.86
C ILE A 58 8.02 -2.45 7.79
N LEU A 59 7.18 -1.71 7.05
CA LEU A 59 6.35 -2.26 5.98
C LEU A 59 7.18 -2.67 4.76
N ALA A 60 8.26 -1.94 4.49
CA ALA A 60 9.15 -2.24 3.37
C ALA A 60 9.86 -3.60 3.53
N GLY A 61 9.93 -4.35 2.43
CA GLY A 61 10.64 -5.64 2.38
C GLY A 61 12.16 -5.50 2.31
N GLY A 62 12.85 -6.64 2.21
CA GLY A 62 14.32 -6.68 2.09
C GLY A 62 15.07 -6.38 3.40
N ARG A 63 14.38 -6.40 4.54
CA ARG A 63 14.89 -6.07 5.89
C ARG A 63 16.20 -6.80 6.22
N GLY A 64 16.32 -8.08 5.89
CA GLY A 64 17.52 -8.88 6.18
C GLY A 64 18.83 -8.35 5.55
N LYS A 65 18.74 -7.63 4.41
CA LYS A 65 19.89 -7.02 3.73
C LYS A 65 19.99 -5.50 3.96
N GLY A 66 19.09 -4.93 4.78
CA GLY A 66 19.07 -3.51 5.07
C GLY A 66 20.24 -3.06 5.95
N ILE A 67 20.41 -1.74 6.09
CA ILE A 67 21.45 -1.13 6.91
C ILE A 67 20.80 -0.06 7.78
N PHE A 68 21.11 -0.07 9.08
CA PHE A 68 20.69 0.96 9.99
C PHE A 68 21.66 2.14 9.98
N ASN A 69 21.15 3.35 10.20
CA ASN A 69 21.99 4.53 10.45
C ASN A 69 22.74 4.49 11.81
N SER A 70 22.46 3.52 12.68
CA SER A 70 23.32 3.17 13.83
C SER A 70 24.64 2.47 13.43
N GLY A 71 24.74 1.99 12.18
CA GLY A 71 25.84 1.17 11.68
C GLY A 71 25.55 -0.34 11.67
N LEU A 72 24.47 -0.80 12.31
CA LEU A 72 24.07 -2.20 12.29
C LEU A 72 23.66 -2.66 10.88
N LYS A 73 24.15 -3.83 10.46
CA LYS A 73 23.78 -4.45 9.18
C LYS A 73 22.74 -5.54 9.40
N GLY A 74 21.69 -5.52 8.59
CA GLY A 74 20.55 -6.43 8.63
C GLY A 74 19.50 -6.03 9.66
N GLY A 75 18.23 -6.08 9.24
CA GLY A 75 17.04 -5.92 10.08
C GLY A 75 16.48 -7.23 10.61
N VAL A 76 17.14 -8.37 10.36
CA VAL A 76 16.75 -9.70 10.82
C VAL A 76 17.98 -10.41 11.36
N HIS A 77 17.94 -10.81 12.64
CA HIS A 77 19.07 -11.44 13.33
C HIS A 77 18.63 -12.68 14.10
N LEU A 78 19.47 -13.71 14.11
CA LEU A 78 19.28 -14.95 14.88
C LEU A 78 20.24 -15.00 16.05
N THR A 79 19.77 -15.43 17.21
CA THR A 79 20.61 -15.64 18.39
C THR A 79 20.00 -16.67 19.34
N LYS A 80 20.83 -17.31 20.15
CA LYS A 80 20.40 -18.18 21.25
C LYS A 80 20.47 -17.50 22.61
N ASP A 81 21.06 -16.30 22.69
CA ASP A 81 21.24 -15.53 23.91
C ASP A 81 20.28 -14.33 23.97
N PRO A 82 19.32 -14.29 24.92
CA PRO A 82 18.45 -13.15 25.15
C PRO A 82 19.19 -11.82 25.35
N LYS A 83 20.41 -11.81 25.90
CA LYS A 83 21.18 -10.57 26.08
C LYS A 83 21.63 -9.95 24.76
N ILE A 84 21.89 -10.78 23.75
CA ILE A 84 22.21 -10.29 22.40
C ILE A 84 20.98 -9.62 21.78
N VAL A 85 19.77 -10.09 22.09
CA VAL A 85 18.52 -9.45 21.63
C VAL A 85 18.43 -8.00 22.12
N GLU A 86 18.73 -7.74 23.40
CA GLU A 86 18.77 -6.38 23.96
C GLU A 86 19.77 -5.47 23.23
N GLN A 87 20.99 -5.98 23.04
CA GLN A 87 22.08 -5.23 22.40
C GLN A 87 21.75 -4.84 20.96
N LEU A 88 21.16 -5.77 20.20
CA LEU A 88 20.72 -5.53 18.83
C LEU A 88 19.53 -4.59 18.80
N ALA A 89 18.51 -4.80 19.65
CA ALA A 89 17.33 -3.94 19.73
C ALA A 89 17.69 -2.49 20.04
N LYS A 90 18.68 -2.25 20.91
CA LYS A 90 19.22 -0.92 21.21
C LYS A 90 19.82 -0.21 19.99
N GLN A 91 20.31 -0.96 19.00
CA GLN A 91 20.85 -0.44 17.74
C GLN A 91 19.80 -0.38 16.61
N MET A 92 18.59 -0.91 16.84
CA MET A 92 17.49 -0.91 15.89
C MET A 92 16.44 0.16 16.22
N ILE A 93 15.92 0.15 17.45
CA ILE A 93 14.80 0.99 17.86
C ILE A 93 15.23 2.46 17.90
N GLY A 94 14.45 3.33 17.23
CA GLY A 94 14.73 4.76 17.09
C GLY A 94 15.69 5.11 15.96
N TYR A 95 16.25 4.12 15.27
CA TYR A 95 17.14 4.30 14.12
C TYR A 95 16.38 4.05 12.80
N ASN A 96 16.91 4.58 11.70
CA ASN A 96 16.34 4.36 10.37
C ASN A 96 16.97 3.12 9.73
N LEU A 97 16.13 2.22 9.23
CA LEU A 97 16.52 1.07 8.43
C LEU A 97 16.34 1.39 6.94
N SER A 98 17.44 1.42 6.18
CA SER A 98 17.40 1.56 4.72
C SER A 98 17.46 0.18 4.05
N THR A 99 16.54 -0.08 3.13
CA THR A 99 16.53 -1.28 2.27
C THR A 99 16.49 -0.88 0.79
N LYS A 100 16.48 -1.86 -0.12
CA LYS A 100 16.27 -1.60 -1.56
C LYS A 100 14.88 -1.01 -1.87
N GLN A 101 13.93 -1.14 -0.94
CA GLN A 101 12.52 -0.78 -1.12
C GLN A 101 12.10 0.43 -0.28
N THR A 102 13.00 1.04 0.48
CA THR A 102 12.73 2.27 1.25
C THR A 102 13.24 3.51 0.50
N PRO A 103 12.81 4.72 0.89
CA PRO A 103 13.53 5.95 0.56
C PRO A 103 15.01 5.86 0.97
N LYS A 104 15.84 6.75 0.41
CA LYS A 104 17.29 6.79 0.68
C LYS A 104 17.61 6.93 2.18
N ASP A 105 16.82 7.73 2.88
CA ASP A 105 16.98 7.99 4.32
C ASP A 105 16.44 6.88 5.23
N GLY A 106 15.90 5.81 4.63
CA GLY A 106 15.33 4.66 5.34
C GLY A 106 14.02 4.97 6.05
N VAL A 107 13.59 4.02 6.89
CA VAL A 107 12.37 4.13 7.69
C VAL A 107 12.73 3.98 9.17
N THR A 108 12.22 4.87 10.02
CA THR A 108 12.44 4.79 11.47
C THR A 108 11.79 3.54 12.07
N VAL A 109 12.61 2.66 12.66
CA VAL A 109 12.15 1.45 13.33
C VAL A 109 11.68 1.82 14.74
N LYS A 110 10.36 1.81 14.95
CA LYS A 110 9.76 2.09 16.27
C LYS A 110 9.57 0.85 17.13
N LYS A 111 9.44 -0.31 16.48
CA LYS A 111 9.18 -1.59 17.13
C LYS A 111 10.04 -2.68 16.52
N VAL A 112 10.34 -3.68 17.33
CA VAL A 112 10.95 -4.94 16.90
C VAL A 112 10.07 -6.10 17.31
N MET A 113 10.03 -7.13 16.48
CA MET A 113 9.41 -8.41 16.82
C MET A 113 10.50 -9.36 17.31
N VAL A 114 10.28 -9.96 18.48
CA VAL A 114 11.10 -11.02 19.05
C VAL A 114 10.30 -12.30 18.95
N ALA A 115 10.74 -13.24 18.13
CA ALA A 115 10.02 -14.48 17.87
C ALA A 115 10.91 -15.70 18.08
N GLU A 116 10.29 -16.87 18.29
CA GLU A 116 11.03 -18.12 18.21
C GLU A 116 11.53 -18.35 16.77
N ALA A 117 12.80 -18.69 16.63
CA ALA A 117 13.32 -19.12 15.34
C ALA A 117 12.94 -20.59 15.14
N LEU A 118 12.15 -20.85 14.10
CA LEU A 118 11.79 -22.19 13.68
C LEU A 118 12.65 -22.59 12.48
N ASN A 119 13.22 -23.78 12.53
CA ASN A 119 13.88 -24.36 11.36
C ASN A 119 12.83 -24.66 10.29
N ILE A 120 13.17 -24.41 9.04
CA ILE A 120 12.29 -24.68 7.91
C ILE A 120 12.89 -25.85 7.13
N SER A 121 12.19 -26.99 7.13
CA SER A 121 12.61 -28.14 6.31
C SER A 121 12.13 -28.01 4.87
N ARG A 122 11.06 -27.25 4.63
CA ARG A 122 10.53 -26.99 3.28
C ARG A 122 9.72 -25.70 3.24
N GLU A 123 9.95 -24.92 2.19
CA GLU A 123 9.28 -23.64 1.93
C GLU A 123 8.38 -23.77 0.69
N THR A 124 7.13 -23.33 0.81
CA THR A 124 6.17 -23.22 -0.29
C THR A 124 5.57 -21.82 -0.30
N TYR A 125 4.93 -21.47 -1.41
CA TYR A 125 4.15 -20.24 -1.54
C TYR A 125 2.66 -20.58 -1.48
N PHE A 126 1.88 -19.81 -0.74
CA PHE A 126 0.42 -19.90 -0.76
C PHE A 126 -0.20 -18.50 -0.67
N ALA A 127 -1.21 -18.25 -1.49
CA ALA A 127 -2.03 -17.06 -1.42
C ALA A 127 -3.50 -17.34 -1.70
N ILE A 128 -4.37 -16.45 -1.22
CA ILE A 128 -5.79 -16.38 -1.55
C ILE A 128 -6.08 -14.94 -1.96
N LEU A 129 -6.72 -14.74 -3.11
CA LEU A 129 -7.14 -13.42 -3.58
C LEU A 129 -8.51 -13.44 -4.25
N MET A 130 -9.15 -12.28 -4.39
CA MET A 130 -10.30 -12.13 -5.27
C MET A 130 -9.85 -12.03 -6.72
N ASP A 131 -10.07 -13.09 -7.50
CA ASP A 131 -9.71 -13.10 -8.92
C ASP A 131 -10.81 -12.47 -9.78
N ARG A 132 -10.43 -11.48 -10.57
CA ARG A 132 -11.35 -10.70 -11.41
C ARG A 132 -11.83 -11.47 -12.64
N ALA A 133 -11.07 -12.45 -13.12
CA ALA A 133 -11.46 -13.28 -14.27
C ALA A 133 -12.40 -14.40 -13.83
N CYS A 134 -12.19 -14.97 -12.64
CA CYS A 134 -13.02 -16.04 -12.09
C CYS A 134 -14.26 -15.53 -11.32
N ASN A 135 -14.35 -14.22 -11.07
CA ASN A 135 -15.44 -13.58 -10.30
C ASN A 135 -15.60 -14.14 -8.87
N GLY A 136 -14.49 -14.49 -8.22
CA GLY A 136 -14.53 -15.06 -6.88
C GLY A 136 -13.15 -15.31 -6.27
N PRO A 137 -13.09 -15.85 -5.05
CA PRO A 137 -11.84 -16.21 -4.41
C PRO A 137 -11.10 -17.32 -5.17
N VAL A 138 -9.79 -17.17 -5.33
CA VAL A 138 -8.91 -18.19 -5.91
C VAL A 138 -7.74 -18.42 -4.96
N MET A 139 -7.46 -19.69 -4.65
CA MET A 139 -6.19 -20.07 -4.02
C MET A 139 -5.13 -20.20 -5.10
N VAL A 140 -3.97 -19.61 -4.86
CA VAL A 140 -2.78 -19.74 -5.70
C VAL A 140 -1.67 -20.32 -4.87
N GLY A 141 -1.03 -21.39 -5.34
CA GLY A 141 0.03 -22.06 -4.60
C GLY A 141 1.17 -22.51 -5.49
N SER A 142 2.38 -22.53 -4.93
CA SER A 142 3.56 -23.12 -5.58
C SER A 142 4.42 -23.90 -4.60
N PRO A 143 4.93 -25.10 -4.95
CA PRO A 143 5.91 -25.79 -4.13
C PRO A 143 7.25 -25.05 -4.06
N GLN A 144 7.47 -24.01 -4.89
CA GLN A 144 8.65 -23.16 -4.87
C GLN A 144 8.38 -21.90 -4.02
N GLY A 145 8.57 -22.03 -2.69
CA GLY A 145 8.47 -20.91 -1.75
C GLY A 145 9.78 -20.15 -1.54
N GLY A 146 9.72 -19.07 -0.75
CA GLY A 146 10.90 -18.27 -0.37
C GLY A 146 11.43 -17.35 -1.48
N VAL A 147 10.75 -17.32 -2.63
CA VAL A 147 11.07 -16.50 -3.80
C VAL A 147 9.86 -15.67 -4.23
N ASP A 148 10.07 -14.72 -5.14
CA ASP A 148 9.02 -13.89 -5.72
C ASP A 148 8.10 -14.73 -6.61
N ILE A 149 6.79 -14.66 -6.41
CA ILE A 149 5.86 -15.56 -7.11
C ILE A 149 5.74 -15.19 -8.61
N GLU A 150 5.93 -13.93 -8.94
CA GLU A 150 6.00 -13.39 -10.29
C GLU A 150 7.19 -13.97 -11.06
N GLU A 151 8.32 -14.19 -10.39
CA GLU A 151 9.50 -14.84 -11.00
C GLU A 151 9.19 -16.31 -11.30
N VAL A 152 8.52 -17.02 -10.39
CA VAL A 152 8.09 -18.42 -10.63
C VAL A 152 7.08 -18.48 -11.78
N ALA A 153 6.11 -17.57 -11.83
CA ALA A 153 5.14 -17.51 -12.92
C ALA A 153 5.79 -17.25 -14.29
N ALA A 154 6.88 -16.47 -14.34
CA ALA A 154 7.61 -16.19 -15.56
C ALA A 154 8.55 -17.33 -16.00
N THR A 155 9.16 -18.04 -15.04
CA THR A 155 10.23 -19.02 -15.31
C THR A 155 9.78 -20.48 -15.25
N SER A 156 8.78 -20.79 -14.42
CA SER A 156 8.25 -22.14 -14.20
C SER A 156 6.73 -22.10 -13.94
N PRO A 157 5.92 -21.64 -14.90
CA PRO A 157 4.47 -21.47 -14.74
C PRO A 157 3.73 -22.77 -14.39
N GLU A 158 4.28 -23.93 -14.75
CA GLU A 158 3.75 -25.26 -14.41
C GLU A 158 3.80 -25.58 -12.92
N LEU A 159 4.60 -24.83 -12.15
CA LEU A 159 4.67 -24.93 -10.69
C LEU A 159 3.65 -24.01 -9.99
N ILE A 160 2.80 -23.31 -10.75
CA ILE A 160 1.72 -22.48 -10.21
C ILE A 160 0.40 -23.24 -10.30
N PHE A 161 -0.15 -23.60 -9.14
CA PHE A 161 -1.44 -24.26 -9.03
C PHE A 161 -2.50 -23.26 -8.61
N LYS A 162 -3.69 -23.38 -9.20
CA LYS A 162 -4.85 -22.54 -8.88
C LYS A 162 -6.07 -23.40 -8.58
N GLU A 163 -6.84 -23.00 -7.58
CA GLU A 163 -8.11 -23.62 -7.22
C GLU A 163 -9.14 -22.51 -7.00
N GLU A 164 -10.18 -22.48 -7.83
CA GLU A 164 -11.30 -21.54 -7.71
C GLU A 164 -12.24 -21.96 -6.57
N ILE A 165 -12.69 -21.01 -5.76
CA ILE A 165 -13.60 -21.28 -4.65
C ILE A 165 -14.92 -20.56 -4.92
N ASP A 166 -16.02 -21.32 -4.89
CA ASP A 166 -17.35 -20.72 -4.86
C ASP A 166 -17.56 -19.96 -3.55
N ILE A 167 -17.90 -18.68 -3.64
CA ILE A 167 -18.00 -17.80 -2.47
C ILE A 167 -19.19 -18.13 -1.55
N PHE A 168 -20.23 -18.79 -2.07
CA PHE A 168 -21.42 -19.16 -1.29
C PHE A 168 -21.27 -20.52 -0.64
N GLU A 169 -20.71 -21.49 -1.35
CA GLU A 169 -20.43 -22.83 -0.80
C GLU A 169 -19.23 -22.81 0.16
N GLY A 170 -18.26 -21.94 -0.10
CA GLY A 170 -17.01 -21.85 0.64
C GLY A 170 -15.98 -22.90 0.22
N ILE A 171 -14.80 -22.83 0.85
CA ILE A 171 -13.72 -23.80 0.60
C ILE A 171 -14.14 -25.22 1.01
N LYS A 172 -13.94 -26.18 0.10
CA LYS A 172 -14.20 -27.60 0.37
C LYS A 172 -12.94 -28.35 0.79
N ASP A 173 -13.11 -29.40 1.59
CA ASP A 173 -12.00 -30.23 2.08
C ASP A 173 -11.12 -30.79 0.94
N HIS A 174 -11.74 -31.24 -0.16
CA HIS A 174 -10.99 -31.79 -1.28
C HIS A 174 -10.11 -30.75 -1.98
N GLN A 175 -10.56 -29.48 -2.07
CA GLN A 175 -9.79 -28.39 -2.67
C GLN A 175 -8.57 -28.06 -1.79
N ALA A 176 -8.77 -27.96 -0.48
CA ALA A 176 -7.68 -27.71 0.46
C ALA A 176 -6.64 -28.87 0.45
N LEU A 177 -7.11 -30.12 0.39
CA LEU A 177 -6.25 -31.29 0.30
C LEU A 177 -5.49 -31.38 -1.02
N GLN A 178 -6.14 -31.01 -2.12
CA GLN A 178 -5.52 -30.98 -3.44
C GLN A 178 -4.44 -29.89 -3.53
N MET A 179 -4.72 -28.69 -3.00
CA MET A 179 -3.72 -27.63 -2.90
C MET A 179 -2.54 -28.06 -2.02
N ALA A 180 -2.79 -28.60 -0.82
CA ALA A 180 -1.72 -29.11 0.04
C ALA A 180 -0.85 -30.19 -0.65
N LYS A 181 -1.47 -31.07 -1.46
CA LYS A 181 -0.76 -32.07 -2.25
C LYS A 181 0.10 -31.43 -3.34
N ASN A 182 -0.45 -30.47 -4.09
CA ASN A 182 0.25 -29.75 -5.16
C ASN A 182 1.45 -28.97 -4.61
N LEU A 183 1.29 -28.39 -3.42
CA LEU A 183 2.36 -27.76 -2.67
C LEU A 183 3.40 -28.76 -2.15
N GLY A 184 3.18 -30.07 -2.25
CA GLY A 184 4.16 -31.10 -1.89
C GLY A 184 4.09 -31.61 -0.45
N PHE A 185 3.08 -31.23 0.34
CA PHE A 185 2.87 -31.78 1.69
C PHE A 185 2.41 -33.24 1.60
N LYS A 186 2.87 -34.08 2.54
CA LYS A 186 2.63 -35.54 2.53
C LYS A 186 2.14 -36.05 3.89
N GLY A 187 1.36 -37.13 3.87
CA GLY A 187 0.93 -37.83 5.08
C GLY A 187 0.21 -36.90 6.07
N PRO A 188 0.52 -36.96 7.39
CA PRO A 188 -0.11 -36.08 8.38
C PRO A 188 0.07 -34.58 8.10
N LEU A 189 1.18 -34.17 7.48
CA LEU A 189 1.45 -32.76 7.15
C LEU A 189 0.51 -32.25 6.04
N GLN A 190 0.08 -33.12 5.13
CA GLN A 190 -0.92 -32.75 4.12
C GLN A 190 -2.25 -32.35 4.78
N GLN A 191 -2.68 -33.10 5.80
CA GLN A 191 -3.91 -32.81 6.53
C GLN A 191 -3.78 -31.53 7.36
N GLN A 192 -2.62 -31.32 8.01
CA GLN A 192 -2.34 -30.07 8.72
C GLN A 192 -2.33 -28.87 7.77
N ALA A 193 -1.69 -28.99 6.60
CA ALA A 193 -1.65 -27.91 5.61
C ALA A 193 -3.06 -27.60 5.06
N ALA A 194 -3.87 -28.62 4.76
CA ALA A 194 -5.25 -28.42 4.34
C ALA A 194 -6.09 -27.72 5.43
N ASP A 195 -5.90 -28.06 6.70
CA ASP A 195 -6.53 -27.34 7.82
C ASP A 195 -6.12 -25.87 7.89
N GLN A 196 -4.81 -25.58 7.77
CA GLN A 196 -4.30 -24.21 7.73
C GLN A 196 -4.83 -23.41 6.53
N ILE A 197 -4.90 -24.02 5.35
CA ILE A 197 -5.47 -23.41 4.13
C ILE A 197 -6.93 -23.01 4.36
N LYS A 198 -7.74 -23.87 4.96
CA LYS A 198 -9.14 -23.53 5.29
C LYS A 198 -9.23 -22.37 6.29
N LYS A 199 -8.37 -22.37 7.32
CA LYS A 199 -8.32 -21.26 8.29
C LYS A 199 -7.91 -19.94 7.64
N LEU A 200 -6.94 -19.97 6.73
CA LEU A 200 -6.53 -18.80 5.94
C LEU A 200 -7.67 -18.29 5.06
N TYR A 201 -8.45 -19.19 4.44
CA TYR A 201 -9.64 -18.80 3.67
C TYR A 201 -10.71 -18.14 4.56
N HIS A 202 -11.01 -18.71 5.71
CA HIS A 202 -11.97 -18.11 6.64
C HIS A 202 -11.48 -16.77 7.21
N LEU A 203 -10.18 -16.64 7.48
CA LEU A 203 -9.54 -15.38 7.83
C LEU A 203 -9.72 -14.36 6.71
N PHE A 204 -9.35 -14.71 5.47
CA PHE A 204 -9.46 -13.87 4.27
C PHE A 204 -10.86 -13.26 4.12
N LEU A 205 -11.90 -14.08 4.25
CA LEU A 205 -13.28 -13.60 4.21
C LEU A 205 -13.64 -12.72 5.42
N LYS A 206 -13.28 -13.14 6.63
CA LYS A 206 -13.70 -12.48 7.87
C LYS A 206 -13.15 -11.06 8.01
N ILE A 207 -11.96 -10.82 7.47
CA ILE A 207 -11.27 -9.52 7.57
C ILE A 207 -11.44 -8.65 6.32
N ASP A 208 -12.28 -9.09 5.36
CA ASP A 208 -12.44 -8.43 4.06
C ASP A 208 -11.11 -8.19 3.35
N ALA A 209 -10.27 -9.24 3.30
CA ALA A 209 -9.00 -9.16 2.57
C ALA A 209 -9.23 -9.18 1.05
N THR A 210 -8.43 -8.41 0.32
CA THR A 210 -8.30 -8.53 -1.14
C THR A 210 -7.26 -9.59 -1.51
N GLN A 211 -6.26 -9.78 -0.64
CA GLN A 211 -5.25 -10.83 -0.75
C GLN A 211 -4.73 -11.21 0.64
N VAL A 212 -4.55 -12.52 0.88
CA VAL A 212 -3.71 -13.05 1.96
C VAL A 212 -2.61 -13.86 1.29
N GLU A 213 -1.36 -13.47 1.49
CA GLU A 213 -0.17 -14.13 0.97
C GLU A 213 0.67 -14.65 2.14
N VAL A 214 1.09 -15.90 2.06
CA VAL A 214 1.97 -16.55 3.04
C VAL A 214 3.19 -17.07 2.30
N ASN A 215 4.34 -16.44 2.56
CA ASN A 215 5.60 -16.78 1.90
C ASN A 215 6.79 -16.61 2.87
N PRO A 216 7.32 -17.70 3.46
CA PRO A 216 6.97 -19.09 3.17
C PRO A 216 5.79 -19.62 4.01
N PHE A 217 4.93 -20.39 3.35
CA PHE A 217 4.06 -21.38 3.99
C PHE A 217 4.81 -22.71 3.99
N GLY A 218 5.09 -23.33 5.13
CA GLY A 218 6.03 -24.44 5.13
C GLY A 218 5.93 -25.36 6.34
N GLU A 219 6.93 -26.24 6.46
CA GLU A 219 6.99 -27.26 7.50
C GLU A 219 8.31 -27.19 8.28
N THR A 220 8.21 -27.54 9.56
CA THR A 220 9.36 -27.66 10.46
C THR A 220 9.86 -29.10 10.54
N PRO A 221 11.14 -29.33 10.89
CA PRO A 221 11.67 -30.67 11.17
C PRO A 221 10.88 -31.44 12.24
N GLU A 222 10.20 -30.72 13.14
CA GLU A 222 9.35 -31.28 14.19
C GLU A 222 7.97 -31.73 13.69
N GLY A 223 7.69 -31.61 12.39
CA GLY A 223 6.44 -32.09 11.79
C GLY A 223 5.24 -31.16 12.01
N GLN A 224 5.47 -29.85 11.99
CA GLN A 224 4.41 -28.84 12.06
C GLN A 224 4.33 -28.04 10.77
N VAL A 225 3.12 -27.68 10.35
CA VAL A 225 2.88 -26.71 9.28
C VAL A 225 2.71 -25.31 9.87
N VAL A 226 3.46 -24.34 9.35
CA VAL A 226 3.55 -22.98 9.90
C VAL A 226 3.49 -21.93 8.78
N CYS A 227 2.79 -20.84 9.05
CA CYS A 227 2.86 -19.61 8.26
C CYS A 227 4.02 -18.75 8.79
N PHE A 228 5.18 -18.80 8.14
CA PHE A 228 6.40 -18.18 8.68
C PHE A 228 6.43 -16.67 8.48
N ASP A 229 5.93 -16.20 7.34
CA ASP A 229 5.75 -14.78 7.03
C ASP A 229 4.49 -14.61 6.19
N ALA A 230 3.82 -13.47 6.34
CA ALA A 230 2.58 -13.21 5.63
C ALA A 230 2.35 -11.72 5.40
N LYS A 231 1.75 -11.44 4.24
CA LYS A 231 1.30 -10.12 3.82
C LYS A 231 -0.20 -10.19 3.57
N ILE A 232 -0.93 -9.22 4.10
CA ILE A 232 -2.38 -9.13 3.95
C ILE A 232 -2.72 -7.77 3.37
N ASN A 233 -3.48 -7.78 2.27
CA ASN A 233 -4.08 -6.60 1.68
C ASN A 233 -5.58 -6.60 1.97
N PHE A 234 -6.13 -5.43 2.28
CA PHE A 234 -7.51 -5.26 2.73
C PHE A 234 -8.36 -4.55 1.67
N ASP A 235 -9.67 -4.76 1.69
CA ASP A 235 -10.61 -3.95 0.94
C ASP A 235 -10.95 -2.67 1.73
N ASP A 236 -10.46 -1.53 1.24
CA ASP A 236 -10.75 -0.22 1.84
C ASP A 236 -12.26 0.09 1.90
N ASN A 237 -13.06 -0.47 0.97
CA ASN A 237 -14.51 -0.29 1.00
C ASN A 237 -15.17 -0.98 2.19
N ALA A 238 -14.46 -1.90 2.87
CA ALA A 238 -14.94 -2.58 4.06
C ALA A 238 -14.57 -1.88 5.38
N GLU A 239 -13.85 -0.74 5.35
CA GLU A 239 -13.43 0.01 6.55
C GLU A 239 -14.57 0.22 7.55
N PHE A 240 -15.78 0.53 7.07
CA PHE A 240 -16.95 0.80 7.91
C PHE A 240 -17.31 -0.35 8.85
N ARG A 241 -16.96 -1.60 8.49
CA ARG A 241 -17.19 -2.83 9.27
C ARG A 241 -15.91 -3.47 9.80
N GLN A 242 -14.74 -2.98 9.42
CA GLN A 242 -13.41 -3.48 9.85
C GLN A 242 -12.65 -2.46 10.72
N LYS A 243 -13.36 -1.67 11.54
CA LYS A 243 -12.79 -0.52 12.27
C LYS A 243 -11.56 -0.86 13.13
N GLU A 244 -11.56 -2.02 13.79
CA GLU A 244 -10.44 -2.44 14.63
C GLU A 244 -9.17 -2.70 13.82
N ILE A 245 -9.33 -3.24 12.61
CA ILE A 245 -8.23 -3.52 11.69
C ILE A 245 -7.69 -2.22 11.10
N PHE A 246 -8.57 -1.31 10.67
CA PHE A 246 -8.16 0.00 10.15
C PHE A 246 -7.60 0.94 11.24
N ALA A 247 -7.92 0.72 12.51
CA ALA A 247 -7.27 1.42 13.62
C ALA A 247 -5.80 1.01 13.82
N MET A 248 -5.37 -0.11 13.25
CA MET A 248 -3.98 -0.57 13.28
C MET A 248 -3.10 0.04 12.18
N ASP A 249 -3.67 0.85 11.28
CA ASP A 249 -2.97 1.46 10.15
C ASP A 249 -1.76 2.29 10.59
N ASP A 250 -0.58 1.89 10.13
CA ASP A 250 0.65 2.63 10.37
C ASP A 250 0.93 3.61 9.23
N LYS A 251 0.41 4.82 9.39
CA LYS A 251 0.58 5.91 8.43
C LYS A 251 1.97 6.54 8.44
N SER A 252 2.88 6.09 9.31
CA SER A 252 4.17 6.76 9.47
C SER A 252 5.17 6.48 8.36
N GLU A 253 4.92 5.47 7.52
CA GLU A 253 5.71 5.18 6.31
C GLU A 253 5.08 5.75 5.04
N ASN A 254 3.85 6.27 5.11
CA ASN A 254 3.18 6.90 3.98
C ASN A 254 3.76 8.29 3.69
N GLU A 255 3.71 8.70 2.42
CA GLU A 255 4.06 10.07 2.02
C GLU A 255 3.17 11.09 2.78
N PRO A 256 3.76 12.13 3.41
CA PRO A 256 2.99 13.09 4.21
C PRO A 256 1.84 13.76 3.45
N ILE A 257 2.02 14.01 2.15
CA ILE A 257 0.99 14.60 1.29
C ILE A 257 -0.15 13.61 1.04
N GLU A 258 0.14 12.32 0.86
CA GLU A 258 -0.90 11.27 0.76
C GLU A 258 -1.73 11.19 2.03
N ASN A 259 -1.08 11.25 3.21
CA ASN A 259 -1.76 11.26 4.50
C ASN A 259 -2.65 12.48 4.71
N GLU A 260 -2.20 13.67 4.32
CA GLU A 260 -2.99 14.89 4.43
C GLU A 260 -4.17 14.88 3.44
N ALA A 261 -3.95 14.42 2.20
CA ALA A 261 -5.00 14.27 1.19
C ALA A 261 -6.13 13.35 1.65
N ALA A 262 -5.80 12.22 2.29
CA ALA A 262 -6.77 11.26 2.78
C ALA A 262 -7.75 11.86 3.82
N LYS A 263 -7.35 12.89 4.58
CA LYS A 263 -8.23 13.57 5.55
C LYS A 263 -9.37 14.35 4.89
N TYR A 264 -9.24 14.66 3.61
CA TYR A 264 -10.22 15.43 2.83
C TYR A 264 -10.87 14.59 1.72
N ASP A 265 -10.77 13.26 1.82
CA ASP A 265 -11.26 12.31 0.80
C ASP A 265 -10.68 12.57 -0.60
N LEU A 266 -9.43 13.04 -0.65
CA LEU A 266 -8.69 13.27 -1.89
C LEU A 266 -7.75 12.09 -2.18
N LYS A 267 -7.78 11.57 -3.41
CA LYS A 267 -6.87 10.49 -3.81
C LYS A 267 -5.62 11.07 -4.45
N TYR A 268 -4.62 11.29 -3.63
CA TYR A 268 -3.32 11.76 -4.08
C TYR A 268 -2.35 10.59 -4.23
N ILE A 269 -1.54 10.60 -5.29
CA ILE A 269 -0.37 9.73 -5.44
C ILE A 269 0.79 10.60 -5.93
N GLY A 270 1.89 10.62 -5.19
CA GLY A 270 3.09 11.35 -5.58
C GLY A 270 3.81 10.67 -6.76
N LEU A 271 4.30 11.46 -7.71
CA LEU A 271 5.12 11.01 -8.85
C LEU A 271 6.44 11.81 -8.91
N ASP A 272 7.35 11.38 -9.78
CA ASP A 272 8.64 12.04 -10.00
C ASP A 272 8.58 13.01 -11.19
N GLY A 273 7.87 14.12 -10.98
CA GLY A 273 7.70 15.18 -11.99
C GLY A 273 7.53 16.56 -11.37
N ASN A 274 7.30 17.55 -12.22
CA ASN A 274 7.21 18.98 -11.86
C ASN A 274 5.92 19.66 -12.31
N ILE A 275 5.07 18.99 -13.10
CA ILE A 275 3.76 19.53 -13.50
C ILE A 275 2.71 18.84 -12.64
N ALA A 276 2.20 19.52 -11.63
CA ALA A 276 1.12 18.99 -10.83
C ALA A 276 -0.20 19.02 -11.60
N CYS A 277 -1.10 18.09 -11.30
CA CYS A 277 -2.45 18.13 -11.85
C CYS A 277 -3.48 17.71 -10.80
N PHE A 278 -4.70 18.22 -10.95
CA PHE A 278 -5.85 17.66 -10.26
C PHE A 278 -7.08 17.70 -11.15
N VAL A 279 -7.90 16.66 -10.98
CA VAL A 279 -8.98 16.31 -11.91
C VAL A 279 -10.15 15.72 -11.14
N ASN A 280 -11.35 15.80 -11.71
CA ASN A 280 -12.54 15.18 -11.14
C ASN A 280 -12.90 13.86 -11.84
N GLY A 281 -12.36 12.77 -11.31
CA GLY A 281 -12.57 11.41 -11.80
C GLY A 281 -11.26 10.71 -12.12
N ALA A 282 -11.06 9.53 -11.52
CA ALA A 282 -9.83 8.75 -11.66
C ALA A 282 -9.39 8.47 -13.12
N GLY A 283 -10.33 8.13 -14.01
CA GLY A 283 -10.00 7.87 -15.41
C GLY A 283 -9.44 9.11 -16.14
N LEU A 284 -10.05 10.28 -15.91
CA LEU A 284 -9.59 11.53 -16.50
C LEU A 284 -8.29 12.01 -15.82
N ALA A 285 -8.11 11.75 -14.53
CA ALA A 285 -6.87 12.04 -13.82
C ALA A 285 -5.69 11.24 -14.40
N MET A 286 -5.85 9.94 -14.65
CA MET A 286 -4.83 9.12 -15.34
C MET A 286 -4.56 9.66 -16.75
N ALA A 287 -5.61 9.90 -17.55
CA ALA A 287 -5.45 10.44 -18.90
C ALA A 287 -4.75 11.82 -18.93
N THR A 288 -4.94 12.63 -17.88
CA THR A 288 -4.26 13.93 -17.73
C THR A 288 -2.77 13.74 -17.41
N CYS A 289 -2.41 12.78 -16.56
CA CYS A 289 -0.99 12.43 -16.35
C CYS A 289 -0.35 11.92 -17.65
N ASP A 290 -1.06 11.07 -18.39
CA ASP A 290 -0.59 10.49 -19.65
C ASP A 290 -0.38 11.56 -20.71
N ILE A 291 -1.35 12.47 -20.90
CA ILE A 291 -1.25 13.49 -21.94
C ILE A 291 -0.23 14.58 -21.64
N ILE A 292 0.04 14.88 -20.35
CA ILE A 292 1.21 15.67 -19.94
C ILE A 292 2.51 14.98 -20.40
N SER A 293 2.61 13.67 -20.15
CA SER A 293 3.78 12.87 -20.51
C SER A 293 3.97 12.75 -22.03
N LEU A 294 2.89 12.52 -22.79
CA LEU A 294 2.88 12.47 -24.25
C LEU A 294 3.36 13.78 -24.88
N ASN A 295 3.10 14.91 -24.22
CA ASN A 295 3.55 16.23 -24.64
C ASN A 295 4.95 16.61 -24.11
N GLY A 296 5.68 15.66 -23.50
CA GLY A 296 7.06 15.84 -23.04
C GLY A 296 7.20 16.44 -21.63
N GLY A 297 6.11 16.58 -20.90
CA GLY A 297 6.12 16.95 -19.48
C GLY A 297 6.36 15.77 -18.55
N LYS A 298 6.53 16.06 -17.25
CA LYS A 298 6.56 15.03 -16.20
C LYS A 298 5.47 15.34 -15.17
N PRO A 299 4.40 14.53 -15.08
CA PRO A 299 3.37 14.73 -14.07
C PRO A 299 3.97 14.54 -12.67
N ALA A 300 3.77 15.52 -11.78
CA ALA A 300 4.30 15.51 -10.41
C ALA A 300 3.45 14.65 -9.48
N ASN A 301 2.18 14.42 -9.83
CA ASN A 301 1.24 13.65 -9.03
C ASN A 301 0.07 13.15 -9.87
N PHE A 302 -0.68 12.21 -9.29
CA PHE A 302 -2.07 11.95 -9.62
C PHE A 302 -2.94 12.52 -8.50
N LEU A 303 -4.01 13.25 -8.81
CA LEU A 303 -4.97 13.74 -7.81
C LEU A 303 -6.40 13.72 -8.36
N ASP A 304 -7.22 12.83 -7.81
CA ASP A 304 -8.66 12.71 -8.09
C ASP A 304 -9.49 13.34 -6.96
N LEU A 305 -10.31 14.34 -7.31
CA LEU A 305 -11.25 15.01 -6.40
C LEU A 305 -12.60 14.27 -6.26
N GLY A 306 -12.85 13.26 -7.08
CA GLY A 306 -14.15 12.60 -7.22
C GLY A 306 -15.11 13.35 -8.15
N GLY A 307 -16.21 12.71 -8.53
CA GLY A 307 -17.17 13.26 -9.53
C GLY A 307 -18.00 14.45 -9.04
N GLY A 308 -18.21 14.58 -7.73
CA GLY A 308 -18.99 15.64 -7.10
C GLY A 308 -18.12 16.73 -6.47
N VAL A 309 -17.31 17.41 -7.28
CA VAL A 309 -16.32 18.40 -6.80
C VAL A 309 -16.98 19.51 -5.99
N LYS A 310 -16.41 19.78 -4.81
CA LYS A 310 -16.77 20.92 -3.96
C LYS A 310 -15.68 21.99 -3.97
N GLU A 311 -16.05 23.25 -3.78
CA GLU A 311 -15.10 24.37 -3.63
C GLU A 311 -14.02 24.09 -2.57
N ALA A 312 -14.42 23.54 -1.42
CA ALA A 312 -13.51 23.17 -0.34
C ALA A 312 -12.45 22.13 -0.79
N GLN A 313 -12.81 21.17 -1.62
CA GLN A 313 -11.87 20.16 -2.14
C GLN A 313 -10.86 20.80 -3.11
N VAL A 314 -11.29 21.74 -3.95
CA VAL A 314 -10.40 22.52 -4.82
C VAL A 314 -9.38 23.30 -4.00
N TYR A 315 -9.82 23.95 -2.92
CA TYR A 315 -8.93 24.66 -2.01
C TYR A 315 -7.89 23.74 -1.36
N GLN A 316 -8.32 22.59 -0.82
CA GLN A 316 -7.40 21.63 -0.22
C GLN A 316 -6.43 21.03 -1.25
N ALA A 317 -6.89 20.79 -2.48
CA ALA A 317 -6.03 20.34 -3.57
C ALA A 317 -4.91 21.34 -3.84
N PHE A 318 -5.21 22.64 -3.98
CA PHE A 318 -4.17 23.66 -4.12
C PHE A 318 -3.21 23.67 -2.94
N LYS A 319 -3.72 23.64 -1.71
CA LYS A 319 -2.90 23.62 -0.49
C LYS A 319 -1.90 22.45 -0.49
N LEU A 320 -2.35 21.25 -0.88
CA LEU A 320 -1.51 20.06 -1.01
C LEU A 320 -0.43 20.24 -2.08
N LEU A 321 -0.81 20.71 -3.27
CA LEU A 321 0.12 20.88 -4.39
C LEU A 321 1.17 21.96 -4.12
N THR A 322 0.79 23.05 -3.45
CA THR A 322 1.72 24.12 -3.07
C THR A 322 2.73 23.71 -1.99
N ALA A 323 2.50 22.60 -1.30
CA ALA A 323 3.44 22.07 -0.31
C ALA A 323 4.57 21.25 -0.94
N ASP A 324 4.42 20.79 -2.19
CA ASP A 324 5.46 20.03 -2.90
C ASP A 324 6.42 20.99 -3.63
N PRO A 325 7.69 21.09 -3.20
CA PRO A 325 8.66 22.00 -3.81
C PRO A 325 9.06 21.60 -5.23
N LYS A 326 8.72 20.39 -5.70
CA LYS A 326 8.98 19.95 -7.08
C LYS A 326 8.03 20.62 -8.09
N VAL A 327 6.90 21.13 -7.63
CA VAL A 327 5.85 21.66 -8.50
C VAL A 327 6.27 23.01 -9.09
N GLU A 328 6.38 23.05 -10.41
CA GLU A 328 6.75 24.24 -11.19
C GLU A 328 5.57 24.79 -12.00
N ALA A 329 4.53 23.99 -12.25
CA ALA A 329 3.26 24.41 -12.85
C ALA A 329 2.10 23.51 -12.38
N ILE A 330 0.86 24.01 -12.47
CA ILE A 330 -0.35 23.25 -12.14
C ILE A 330 -1.30 23.21 -13.34
N LEU A 331 -1.76 22.02 -13.71
CA LEU A 331 -2.83 21.79 -14.68
C LEU A 331 -4.11 21.37 -13.95
N VAL A 332 -5.14 22.20 -14.02
CA VAL A 332 -6.49 21.92 -13.53
C VAL A 332 -7.36 21.50 -14.70
N ASN A 333 -7.89 20.28 -14.66
CA ASN A 333 -8.80 19.78 -15.68
C ASN A 333 -10.09 19.31 -15.02
N ILE A 334 -11.15 20.11 -15.12
CA ILE A 334 -12.44 19.80 -14.51
C ILE A 334 -13.51 19.70 -15.60
N PHE A 335 -14.12 18.52 -15.70
CA PHE A 335 -15.33 18.30 -16.47
C PHE A 335 -16.54 18.45 -15.54
N GLY A 336 -17.16 19.62 -15.54
CA GLY A 336 -18.13 20.07 -14.54
C GLY A 336 -19.29 19.12 -14.28
N GLY A 337 -19.72 18.35 -15.29
CA GLY A 337 -20.81 17.37 -15.11
C GLY A 337 -22.06 18.05 -14.54
N ILE A 338 -22.37 17.77 -13.27
CA ILE A 338 -23.48 18.39 -12.53
C ILE A 338 -23.14 19.73 -11.86
N VAL A 339 -21.86 20.09 -11.75
CA VAL A 339 -21.36 21.30 -11.10
C VAL A 339 -21.13 22.40 -12.13
N ASN A 340 -21.63 23.60 -11.84
CA ASN A 340 -21.47 24.79 -12.67
C ASN A 340 -20.01 25.28 -12.67
N CYS A 341 -19.43 25.46 -13.87
CA CYS A 341 -18.03 25.87 -14.03
C CYS A 341 -17.72 27.23 -13.40
N ALA A 342 -18.69 28.16 -13.35
CA ALA A 342 -18.49 29.46 -12.72
C ALA A 342 -18.24 29.36 -11.20
N ILE A 343 -18.86 28.38 -10.52
CA ILE A 343 -18.61 28.11 -9.10
C ILE A 343 -17.16 27.60 -8.93
N ILE A 344 -16.74 26.68 -9.80
CA ILE A 344 -15.36 26.15 -9.80
C ILE A 344 -14.34 27.25 -10.08
N ALA A 345 -14.57 28.12 -11.07
CA ALA A 345 -13.68 29.23 -11.38
C ALA A 345 -13.54 30.24 -10.23
N ASN A 346 -14.64 30.56 -9.54
CA ASN A 346 -14.60 31.37 -8.32
C ASN A 346 -13.77 30.68 -7.22
N GLY A 347 -13.96 29.37 -7.02
CA GLY A 347 -13.17 28.58 -6.09
C GLY A 347 -11.67 28.59 -6.41
N ILE A 348 -11.30 28.44 -7.69
CA ILE A 348 -9.91 28.50 -8.16
C ILE A 348 -9.31 29.87 -7.86
N THR A 349 -9.95 30.95 -8.30
CA THR A 349 -9.40 32.32 -8.13
C THR A 349 -9.28 32.70 -6.66
N LYS A 350 -10.22 32.30 -5.82
CA LYS A 350 -10.16 32.47 -4.36
C LYS A 350 -8.99 31.69 -3.75
N ALA A 351 -8.86 30.40 -4.07
CA ALA A 351 -7.76 29.58 -3.57
C ALA A 351 -6.38 30.14 -3.98
N CYS A 352 -6.23 30.58 -5.23
CA CYS A 352 -4.99 31.20 -5.71
C CYS A 352 -4.61 32.48 -4.95
N ARG A 353 -5.60 33.30 -4.56
CA ARG A 353 -5.36 34.53 -3.78
C ARG A 353 -5.01 34.22 -2.33
N GLU A 354 -5.77 33.34 -1.69
CA GLU A 354 -5.59 33.00 -0.28
C GLU A 354 -4.30 32.21 -0.02
N LEU A 355 -3.87 31.39 -0.97
CA LEU A 355 -2.65 30.57 -0.88
C LEU A 355 -1.43 31.23 -1.53
N GLU A 356 -1.58 32.43 -2.08
CA GLU A 356 -0.52 33.16 -2.80
C GLU A 356 0.22 32.30 -3.85
N LEU A 357 -0.54 31.70 -4.77
CA LEU A 357 0.03 30.78 -5.76
C LEU A 357 1.10 31.45 -6.63
N LYS A 358 2.31 30.90 -6.62
CA LYS A 358 3.48 31.46 -7.33
C LYS A 358 3.79 30.78 -8.66
N VAL A 359 3.23 29.60 -8.89
CA VAL A 359 3.47 28.80 -10.11
C VAL A 359 2.39 29.09 -11.15
N PRO A 360 2.71 29.00 -12.46
CA PRO A 360 1.73 29.15 -13.52
C PRO A 360 0.58 28.14 -13.37
N LEU A 361 -0.65 28.61 -13.59
CA LEU A 361 -1.84 27.80 -13.56
C LEU A 361 -2.45 27.67 -14.96
N VAL A 362 -2.59 26.45 -15.45
CA VAL A 362 -3.35 26.15 -16.66
C VAL A 362 -4.67 25.53 -16.26
N VAL A 363 -5.78 26.10 -16.73
CA VAL A 363 -7.13 25.66 -16.35
C VAL A 363 -7.92 25.28 -17.59
N ARG A 364 -8.43 24.05 -17.59
CA ARG A 364 -9.40 23.56 -18.56
C ARG A 364 -10.69 23.24 -17.82
N LEU A 365 -11.75 23.98 -18.12
CA LEU A 365 -13.10 23.73 -17.62
C LEU A 365 -14.01 23.35 -18.78
N GLU A 366 -14.87 22.35 -18.57
CA GLU A 366 -15.97 22.02 -19.48
C GLU A 366 -17.27 21.88 -18.72
N GLY A 367 -18.38 22.20 -19.38
CA GLY A 367 -19.72 21.97 -18.85
C GLY A 367 -20.53 23.25 -18.74
N THR A 368 -21.50 23.25 -17.83
CA THR A 368 -22.45 24.35 -17.69
C THR A 368 -21.76 25.66 -17.29
N ASN A 369 -22.06 26.74 -18.01
CA ASN A 369 -21.51 28.09 -17.81
C ASN A 369 -19.98 28.21 -17.98
N VAL A 370 -19.38 27.42 -18.87
CA VAL A 370 -17.95 27.52 -19.18
C VAL A 370 -17.52 28.91 -19.67
N HIS A 371 -18.35 29.61 -20.46
CA HIS A 371 -18.03 30.97 -20.92
C HIS A 371 -17.91 31.97 -19.77
N GLU A 372 -18.81 31.90 -18.80
CA GLU A 372 -18.75 32.75 -17.60
C GLU A 372 -17.54 32.37 -16.73
N ALA A 373 -17.23 31.08 -16.61
CA ALA A 373 -16.06 30.60 -15.91
C ALA A 373 -14.75 31.13 -16.53
N GLN A 374 -14.62 31.10 -17.86
CA GLN A 374 -13.48 31.68 -18.59
C GLN A 374 -13.36 33.19 -18.33
N ARG A 375 -14.50 33.92 -18.32
CA ARG A 375 -14.53 35.35 -17.99
C ARG A 375 -13.99 35.60 -16.58
N ILE A 376 -14.46 34.85 -15.57
CA ILE A 376 -14.00 34.93 -14.18
C ILE A 376 -12.48 34.70 -14.08
N LEU A 377 -11.95 33.68 -14.76
CA LEU A 377 -10.52 33.35 -14.72
C LEU A 377 -9.68 34.47 -15.38
N ASN A 378 -10.09 34.97 -16.54
CA ASN A 378 -9.35 36.00 -17.28
C ASN A 378 -9.38 37.37 -16.59
N GLU A 379 -10.49 37.74 -15.95
CA GLU A 379 -10.63 39.02 -15.22
C GLU A 379 -10.00 38.97 -13.81
N SER A 380 -9.48 37.82 -13.37
CA SER A 380 -9.02 37.63 -11.99
C SER A 380 -7.74 38.39 -11.62
N GLY A 381 -6.95 38.81 -12.62
CA GLY A 381 -5.62 39.41 -12.44
C GLY A 381 -4.52 38.43 -12.01
N LEU A 382 -4.82 37.13 -11.97
CA LEU A 382 -3.89 36.06 -11.59
C LEU A 382 -3.20 35.46 -12.84
N PRO A 383 -2.03 34.81 -12.71
CA PRO A 383 -1.33 34.16 -13.82
C PRO A 383 -2.00 32.83 -14.21
N ILE A 384 -3.25 32.93 -14.68
CA ILE A 384 -4.10 31.81 -15.08
C ILE A 384 -4.24 31.79 -16.59
N THR A 385 -3.92 30.66 -17.20
CA THR A 385 -4.10 30.42 -18.64
C THR A 385 -5.26 29.46 -18.85
N SER A 386 -6.31 29.91 -19.54
CA SER A 386 -7.40 29.03 -19.94
C SER A 386 -7.00 28.16 -21.14
N ALA A 387 -7.43 26.90 -21.14
CA ALA A 387 -7.21 25.94 -22.22
C ALA A 387 -8.54 25.46 -22.82
N ASN A 388 -8.54 25.18 -24.12
CA ASN A 388 -9.74 24.84 -24.89
C ASN A 388 -10.08 23.35 -24.81
N ASP A 389 -9.06 22.50 -24.83
CA ASP A 389 -9.20 21.05 -24.72
C ASP A 389 -8.03 20.50 -23.90
N LEU A 390 -8.01 19.18 -23.72
CA LEU A 390 -7.01 18.53 -22.87
C LEU A 390 -5.60 18.56 -23.48
N GLU A 391 -5.50 18.50 -24.81
CA GLU A 391 -4.21 18.53 -25.52
C GLU A 391 -3.61 19.95 -25.47
N ASP A 392 -4.43 20.98 -25.68
CA ASP A 392 -4.06 22.38 -25.49
C ASP A 392 -3.63 22.66 -24.03
N ALA A 393 -4.36 22.13 -23.05
CA ALA A 393 -4.02 22.26 -21.64
C ALA A 393 -2.66 21.64 -21.33
N ALA A 394 -2.39 20.43 -21.83
CA ALA A 394 -1.11 19.76 -21.65
C ALA A 394 0.04 20.55 -22.28
N LYS A 395 -0.10 20.97 -23.55
CA LYS A 395 0.92 21.77 -24.24
C LYS A 395 1.24 23.06 -23.51
N LYS A 396 0.22 23.78 -23.03
CA LYS A 396 0.40 25.01 -22.23
C LYS A 396 1.09 24.73 -20.90
N ALA A 397 0.72 23.67 -20.20
CA ALA A 397 1.35 23.30 -18.93
C ALA A 397 2.83 22.95 -19.12
N VAL A 398 3.16 22.15 -20.14
CA VAL A 398 4.55 21.81 -20.49
C VAL A 398 5.34 23.03 -20.91
N ALA A 399 4.75 23.95 -21.69
CA ALA A 399 5.41 25.18 -22.10
C ALA A 399 5.64 26.17 -20.93
N SER A 400 4.91 26.02 -19.83
CA SER A 400 5.00 26.91 -18.66
C SER A 400 6.12 26.56 -17.67
N VAL A 401 6.73 25.38 -17.81
CA VAL A 401 7.90 24.99 -17.01
C VAL A 401 9.19 25.21 -17.80
N ALA A 402 10.27 25.61 -17.11
CA ALA A 402 11.56 25.79 -17.75
C ALA A 402 12.10 24.45 -18.25
N LYS A 403 12.66 24.40 -19.46
CA LYS A 403 13.41 23.23 -19.94
C LYS A 403 14.66 23.09 -19.07
N LYS A 404 14.76 21.99 -18.31
CA LYS A 404 15.99 21.58 -17.63
C LYS A 404 16.88 20.79 -18.57
#